data_AF-A0A7K4JXK0-F1
#
_entry.id   AF-A0A7K4JXK0-F1
#
_cell.length_a   1.000
_cell.length_b   1.000
_cell.length_c   1.000
_cell.angle_alpha   90.00
_cell.angle_beta   90.00
_cell.angle_gamma   90.00
#
_symmetry.space_group_name_H-M   'P 1'
#
loop_
_entity.id
_entity.type
_entity.pdbx_description
1 polymer ?
#
loop_
_entity_poly.entity_id
_entity_poly.type
_entity_poly.pdbx_seq_one_letter_code
_entity_poly.pdbx_strand_id
1 'polypeptide(L)'
;VHPDKNEHPRAAEAFRVLRAAWDVVSSPERRKEHEIKRRAHSELTRSVGEFLSRLQDDLREAMNTMMCSKCQGKHKRFELDRDPLSARYCAECSQLHPAEEGDFWAESSLLGLKITYLAVMDGKVYDIT
;
A
#
# COMPACT_ATOMS: atom_id res chain seq x y z
N VAL A 1 43.48 17.99 4.65
CA VAL A 1 42.69 16.84 4.17
C VAL A 1 43.43 15.94 3.19
N HIS A 2 44.51 16.38 2.56
CA HIS A 2 45.29 15.51 1.67
C HIS A 2 45.82 14.30 2.47
N PRO A 3 45.64 13.06 1.98
CA PRO A 3 45.98 11.84 2.72
C PRO A 3 47.47 11.76 3.10
N ASP A 4 48.33 12.37 2.27
CA ASP A 4 49.78 12.47 2.52
C ASP A 4 50.15 13.39 3.70
N LYS A 5 49.27 14.32 4.08
CA LYS A 5 49.53 15.33 5.12
C LYS A 5 48.59 15.19 6.32
N ASN A 6 47.81 14.12 6.38
CA ASN A 6 46.80 13.89 7.40
C ASN A 6 46.81 12.42 7.80
N GLU A 7 47.38 12.12 8.96
CA GLU A 7 47.55 10.76 9.51
C GLU A 7 46.23 10.11 9.95
N HIS A 8 45.12 10.86 9.91
CA HIS A 8 43.82 10.31 10.26
C HIS A 8 43.46 9.13 9.33
N PRO A 9 43.05 7.96 9.86
CA PRO A 9 42.83 6.75 9.07
C PRO A 9 41.77 6.91 7.96
N ARG A 10 40.87 7.88 8.09
CA ARG A 10 39.83 8.23 7.09
C ARG A 10 40.22 9.35 6.11
N ALA A 11 41.46 9.84 6.13
CA ALA A 11 41.88 10.99 5.33
C ALA A 11 41.79 10.72 3.81
N ALA A 12 42.11 9.50 3.36
CA ALA A 12 42.01 9.11 1.96
C ALA A 12 40.55 9.05 1.47
N GLU A 13 39.64 8.54 2.29
CA GLU A 13 38.20 8.50 2.01
C GLU A 13 37.62 9.92 1.93
N ALA A 14 37.94 10.75 2.92
CA ALA A 14 37.50 12.14 2.96
C ALA A 14 38.00 12.94 1.74
N PHE A 15 39.25 12.72 1.32
CA PHE A 15 39.82 13.38 0.14
C PHE A 15 39.12 12.96 -1.16
N ARG A 16 38.70 11.69 -1.28
CA ARG A 16 37.93 11.20 -2.43
C ARG A 16 36.56 11.88 -2.53
N VAL A 17 35.84 11.97 -1.40
CA VAL A 17 34.54 12.66 -1.34
C VAL A 17 34.68 14.13 -1.71
N LEU A 18 35.71 14.81 -1.20
CA LEU A 18 35.97 16.22 -1.50
C LEU A 18 36.32 16.44 -2.98
N ARG A 19 37.10 15.54 -3.59
CA ARG A 19 37.40 15.62 -5.02
C ARG A 19 36.15 15.45 -5.87
N ALA A 20 35.32 14.45 -5.56
CA ALA A 20 34.05 14.24 -6.25
C ALA A 20 33.10 15.45 -6.10
N ALA A 21 33.02 16.04 -4.90
CA ALA A 21 32.25 17.26 -4.67
C ALA A 21 32.81 18.43 -5.50
N TRP A 22 34.13 18.60 -5.55
CA TRP A 22 34.79 19.62 -6.35
C TRP A 22 34.47 19.47 -7.84
N ASP A 23 34.56 18.27 -8.40
CA ASP A 23 34.27 18.04 -9.82
C ASP A 23 32.86 18.48 -10.21
N VAL A 24 31.93 18.41 -9.26
CA VAL A 24 30.54 18.86 -9.41
C VAL A 24 30.37 20.37 -9.23
N VAL A 25 31.12 21.00 -8.31
CA VAL A 25 30.90 22.41 -7.93
C VAL A 25 31.97 23.40 -8.39
N SER A 26 33.01 22.94 -9.11
CA SER A 26 34.21 23.71 -9.43
C SER A 26 33.98 24.95 -10.29
N SER A 27 32.91 24.99 -11.09
CA SER A 27 32.57 26.15 -11.93
C SER A 27 31.07 26.50 -11.85
N PRO A 28 30.69 27.76 -12.18
CA PRO A 28 29.27 28.15 -12.26
C PRO A 28 28.45 27.27 -13.21
N GLU A 29 29.03 26.87 -14.34
CA GLU A 29 28.39 26.04 -15.36
C GLU A 29 28.13 24.62 -14.84
N ARG A 30 29.14 24.01 -14.20
CA ARG A 30 29.01 22.65 -13.60
C ARG A 30 28.02 22.62 -12.45
N ARG A 31 28.00 23.66 -11.61
CA ARG A 31 26.99 23.82 -10.56
C ARG A 31 25.58 23.87 -11.14
N LYS A 32 25.38 24.67 -12.21
CA LYS A 32 24.09 24.78 -12.89
C LYS A 32 23.65 23.45 -13.50
N GLU A 33 24.55 22.72 -14.15
CA GLU A 33 24.26 21.40 -14.71
C GLU A 33 23.85 20.40 -13.62
N HIS A 34 24.59 20.36 -12.52
CA HIS A 34 24.26 19.51 -11.37
C HIS A 34 22.91 19.85 -10.77
N GLU A 35 22.59 21.15 -10.61
CA GLU A 35 21.29 21.58 -10.11
C GLU A 35 20.14 21.16 -11.03
N ILE A 36 20.29 21.28 -12.36
CA ILE A 36 19.30 20.83 -13.33
C ILE A 36 19.09 19.32 -13.23
N LYS A 37 20.17 18.53 -13.23
CA LYS A 37 20.09 17.06 -13.09
C LYS A 37 19.43 16.67 -11.77
N ARG A 38 19.77 17.34 -10.67
CA ARG A 38 19.18 17.10 -9.34
C ARG A 38 17.69 17.44 -9.31
N ARG A 39 17.28 18.55 -9.93
CA ARG A 39 15.86 18.92 -10.06
C ARG A 39 15.09 17.89 -10.88
N ALA A 40 15.61 17.51 -12.06
CA ALA A 40 15.01 16.49 -12.90
C ALA A 40 14.88 15.14 -12.18
N HIS A 41 15.92 14.71 -11.45
CA HIS A 41 15.88 13.49 -10.65
C HIS A 41 14.84 13.58 -9.52
N SER A 42 14.75 14.73 -8.84
CA SER A 42 13.77 14.96 -7.79
C SER A 42 12.34 14.92 -8.32
N GLU A 43 12.09 15.54 -9.47
CA GLU A 43 10.79 15.53 -10.15
C GLU A 43 10.39 14.13 -10.60
N LEU A 44 11.34 13.38 -11.19
CA LEU A 44 11.13 11.98 -11.57
C LEU A 44 10.81 11.12 -10.34
N THR A 45 11.58 11.24 -9.26
CA THR A 45 11.36 10.48 -8.03
C THR A 45 9.98 10.78 -7.44
N ARG A 46 9.57 12.05 -7.43
CA ARG A 46 8.23 12.47 -6.99
C ARG A 46 7.14 11.87 -7.88
N SER A 47 7.28 11.97 -9.19
CA SER A 47 6.31 11.44 -10.16
C SER A 47 6.15 9.92 -10.05
N VAL A 48 7.26 9.18 -9.90
CA VAL A 48 7.23 7.74 -9.68
C VAL A 48 6.56 7.41 -8.35
N GLY A 49 6.89 8.14 -7.27
CA GLY A 49 6.25 7.97 -5.98
C GLY A 49 4.73 8.17 -6.05
N GLU A 50 4.28 9.24 -6.69
CA GLU A 50 2.85 9.51 -6.90
C GLU A 50 2.14 8.41 -7.71
N PHE A 51 2.81 7.91 -8.75
CA PHE A 51 2.28 6.82 -9.56
C PHE A 51 2.14 5.51 -8.76
N LEU A 52 3.16 5.14 -7.98
CA LEU A 52 3.11 3.94 -7.14
C LEU A 52 2.02 4.04 -6.07
N SER A 53 1.83 5.21 -5.45
CA SER A 53 0.74 5.42 -4.50
C SER A 53 -0.63 5.23 -5.14
N ARG A 54 -0.85 5.81 -6.34
CA ARG A 54 -2.11 5.62 -7.07
C ARG A 54 -2.36 4.17 -7.45
N LEU A 55 -1.33 3.47 -7.93
CA LEU A 55 -1.44 2.05 -8.23
C LEU A 55 -1.81 1.22 -6.99
N GLN A 56 -1.25 1.55 -5.84
CA GLN A 56 -1.59 0.88 -4.59
C GLN A 56 -3.06 1.10 -4.21
N ASP A 57 -3.57 2.32 -4.40
CA ASP A 57 -4.97 2.65 -4.16
C ASP A 57 -5.90 1.90 -5.14
N ASP A 58 -5.55 1.86 -6.42
CA ASP A 58 -6.30 1.14 -7.46
C ASP A 58 -6.35 -0.37 -7.18
N LEU A 59 -5.23 -0.96 -6.77
CA LEU A 59 -5.16 -2.37 -6.37
C LEU A 59 -6.03 -2.64 -5.14
N ARG A 60 -5.97 -1.77 -4.12
CA ARG A 60 -6.80 -1.89 -2.93
C ARG A 60 -8.29 -1.78 -3.28
N GLU A 61 -8.67 -0.88 -4.16
CA GLU A 61 -10.04 -0.75 -4.63
C GLU A 61 -10.48 -2.03 -5.37
N ALA A 62 -9.65 -2.53 -6.28
CA ALA A 62 -9.95 -3.75 -7.04
C ALA A 62 -10.11 -4.98 -6.13
N MET A 63 -9.27 -5.13 -5.10
CA MET A 63 -9.37 -6.20 -4.12
C MET A 63 -10.66 -6.10 -3.29
N ASN A 64 -11.05 -4.88 -2.91
CA ASN A 64 -12.25 -4.62 -2.09
C ASN A 64 -13.50 -4.43 -2.94
N THR A 65 -13.51 -4.91 -4.18
CA THR A 65 -14.65 -4.80 -5.08
C THR A 65 -14.93 -6.14 -5.75
N MET A 66 -16.20 -6.52 -5.81
CA MET A 66 -16.68 -7.64 -6.61
C MET A 66 -17.44 -7.14 -7.85
N MET A 67 -17.22 -7.79 -8.98
CA MET A 67 -17.95 -7.51 -10.22
C MET A 67 -19.27 -8.26 -10.21
N CYS A 68 -20.38 -7.56 -10.39
CA CYS A 68 -21.69 -8.20 -10.49
C CYS A 68 -22.04 -8.49 -11.95
N SER A 69 -22.23 -9.77 -12.26
CA SER A 69 -22.63 -10.22 -13.60
C SER A 69 -24.05 -9.80 -14.01
N LYS A 70 -24.90 -9.43 -13.05
CA LYS A 70 -26.28 -9.00 -13.29
C LYS A 70 -26.39 -7.51 -13.62
N CYS A 71 -25.79 -6.63 -12.81
CA CYS A 71 -25.85 -5.19 -13.04
C CYS A 71 -24.64 -4.65 -13.84
N GLN A 72 -23.64 -5.50 -14.11
CA GLN A 72 -22.34 -5.13 -14.71
C GLN A 72 -21.57 -4.06 -13.92
N GLY A 73 -21.96 -3.82 -12.67
CA GLY A 73 -21.39 -2.85 -11.77
C GLY A 73 -20.35 -3.44 -10.82
N LYS A 74 -19.70 -2.53 -10.09
CA LYS A 74 -18.75 -2.79 -9.01
C LYS A 74 -19.46 -2.68 -7.66
N HIS A 75 -19.41 -3.72 -6.85
CA HIS A 75 -19.92 -3.70 -5.47
C HIS A 75 -18.75 -3.77 -4.51
N LYS A 76 -18.73 -2.87 -3.52
CA LYS A 76 -17.69 -2.90 -2.49
C LYS A 76 -17.92 -4.10 -1.58
N ARG A 77 -16.82 -4.74 -1.19
CA ARG A 77 -16.76 -5.73 -0.13
C ARG A 77 -15.80 -5.23 0.94
N PHE A 78 -16.14 -5.44 2.20
CA PHE A 78 -15.30 -5.07 3.32
C PHE A 78 -14.91 -6.32 4.08
N GLU A 79 -13.62 -6.63 4.10
CA GLU A 79 -13.10 -7.75 4.90
C GLU A 79 -13.42 -7.51 6.38
N LEU A 80 -13.99 -8.51 7.02
CA LEU A 80 -14.24 -8.51 8.45
C LEU A 80 -13.18 -9.35 9.15
N ASP A 81 -12.74 -8.89 10.32
CA ASP A 81 -11.87 -9.65 11.20
C ASP A 81 -12.71 -10.73 11.94
N ARG A 82 -13.11 -11.77 11.19
CA ARG A 82 -13.94 -12.87 11.68
C ARG A 82 -13.40 -14.19 11.14
N ASP A 83 -13.18 -15.14 12.04
CA ASP A 83 -12.75 -16.49 11.68
C ASP A 83 -13.88 -17.22 10.94
N PRO A 84 -13.66 -17.72 9.70
CA PRO A 84 -14.62 -18.56 8.97
C PRO A 84 -15.13 -19.76 9.78
N LEU A 85 -14.31 -20.33 10.67
CA LEU A 85 -14.70 -21.48 11.50
C LEU A 85 -15.78 -21.14 12.55
N SER A 86 -15.99 -19.85 12.84
CA SER A 86 -17.01 -19.35 13.76
C SER A 86 -17.73 -18.12 13.17
N ALA A 87 -18.09 -18.18 11.89
CA ALA A 87 -18.59 -17.04 11.15
C ALA A 87 -20.12 -16.89 11.09
N ARG A 88 -20.92 -17.90 11.41
CA ARG A 88 -22.39 -17.82 11.25
C ARG A 88 -23.10 -17.93 12.58
N TYR A 89 -23.77 -16.86 13.01
CA TYR A 89 -24.61 -16.94 14.21
C TYR A 89 -25.91 -17.68 13.92
N CYS A 90 -26.18 -18.74 14.69
CA CYS A 90 -27.45 -19.46 14.64
C CYS A 90 -28.25 -19.16 15.90
N ALA A 91 -29.44 -18.57 15.75
CA ALA A 91 -30.33 -18.27 16.87
C ALA A 91 -30.87 -19.55 17.54
N GLU A 92 -31.12 -20.61 16.77
CA GLU A 92 -31.62 -21.89 17.29
C GLU A 92 -30.58 -22.60 18.16
N CYS A 93 -29.32 -22.61 17.72
CA CYS A 93 -28.21 -23.22 18.47
C CYS A 93 -27.61 -22.28 19.52
N SER A 94 -27.90 -20.97 19.44
CA SER A 94 -27.26 -19.90 20.22
C SER A 94 -25.72 -19.94 20.17
N GLN A 95 -25.17 -20.34 19.02
CA GLN A 95 -23.74 -20.55 18.80
C GLN A 95 -23.30 -20.08 17.41
N LEU A 96 -21.99 -19.91 17.25
CA LEU A 96 -21.35 -19.61 15.97
C LEU A 96 -20.97 -20.91 15.26
N HIS A 97 -21.43 -21.05 14.03
CA HIS A 97 -21.11 -22.16 13.14
C HIS A 97 -20.03 -21.76 12.13
N PRO A 98 -19.29 -22.76 11.61
CA PRO A 98 -18.41 -22.53 10.48
C PRO A 98 -19.19 -22.09 9.25
N ALA A 99 -18.56 -21.25 8.43
CA ALA A 99 -19.00 -20.91 7.09
C ALA A 99 -17.98 -21.43 6.08
N GLU A 100 -18.48 -22.00 4.99
CA GLU A 100 -17.66 -22.56 3.93
C GLU A 100 -17.45 -21.55 2.80
N GLU A 101 -16.46 -21.78 1.94
CA GLU A 101 -16.20 -20.92 0.78
C GLU A 101 -17.44 -20.83 -0.11
N GLY A 102 -17.90 -19.61 -0.39
CA GLY A 102 -19.12 -19.37 -1.16
C GLY A 102 -20.41 -19.31 -0.33
N ASP A 103 -20.36 -19.55 0.98
CA ASP A 103 -21.50 -19.30 1.86
C ASP A 103 -21.89 -17.81 1.85
N PHE A 104 -23.20 -17.55 1.85
CA PHE A 104 -23.77 -16.22 2.03
C PHE A 104 -24.91 -16.26 3.05
N TRP A 105 -24.99 -15.24 3.91
CA TRP A 105 -26.06 -15.13 4.90
C TRP A 105 -26.34 -13.66 5.23
N ALA A 106 -27.45 -13.44 5.93
CA ALA A 106 -27.84 -12.12 6.39
C ALA A 106 -27.89 -12.10 7.92
N GLU A 107 -27.32 -11.05 8.51
CA GLU A 107 -27.42 -10.79 9.95
C GLU A 107 -28.21 -9.51 10.19
N SER A 108 -29.19 -9.59 11.09
CA SER A 108 -29.95 -8.43 11.55
C SER A 108 -29.31 -7.83 12.79
N SER A 109 -29.10 -6.51 12.79
CA SER A 109 -28.62 -5.74 13.93
C SER A 109 -29.60 -4.59 14.23
N LEU A 110 -29.38 -3.87 15.34
CA LEU A 110 -30.21 -2.73 15.76
C LEU A 110 -31.71 -3.09 15.85
N LEU A 111 -32.04 -4.21 16.51
CA LEU A 111 -33.41 -4.72 16.63
C LEU A 111 -34.11 -4.97 15.28
N GLY A 112 -33.34 -5.30 14.24
CA GLY A 112 -33.87 -5.59 12.91
C GLY A 112 -33.88 -4.40 11.95
N LEU A 113 -33.45 -3.22 12.39
CA LEU A 113 -33.41 -2.02 11.54
C LEU A 113 -32.29 -2.06 10.49
N LYS A 114 -31.22 -2.80 10.75
CA LYS A 114 -30.09 -2.93 9.82
C LYS A 114 -29.88 -4.40 9.48
N ILE A 115 -30.04 -4.73 8.20
CA ILE A 115 -29.66 -6.02 7.64
C ILE A 115 -28.29 -5.88 7.00
N THR A 116 -27.36 -6.77 7.37
CA THR A 116 -26.01 -6.83 6.81
C THR A 116 -25.87 -8.15 6.05
N TYR A 117 -25.46 -8.09 4.79
CA TYR A 117 -25.21 -9.27 3.97
C TYR A 117 -23.72 -9.64 4.08
N LEU A 118 -23.47 -10.91 4.39
CA LEU A 118 -22.15 -11.45 4.63
C LEU A 118 -21.87 -12.60 3.66
N ALA A 119 -20.62 -12.75 3.24
CA ALA A 119 -20.18 -13.85 2.40
C ALA A 119 -18.76 -14.31 2.75
N VAL A 120 -18.47 -15.60 2.57
CA VAL A 120 -17.09 -16.11 2.59
C VAL A 120 -16.53 -16.14 1.18
N MET A 121 -15.40 -15.47 0.99
CA MET A 121 -14.64 -15.45 -0.26
C MET A 121 -13.16 -15.50 0.06
N ASP A 122 -12.35 -16.20 -0.72
CA ASP A 122 -10.91 -16.27 -0.55
C ASP A 122 -10.50 -16.72 0.88
N GLY A 123 -11.32 -17.56 1.53
CA GLY A 123 -11.11 -18.01 2.91
C GLY A 123 -11.29 -16.93 3.99
N LYS A 124 -11.97 -15.82 3.67
CA LYS A 124 -12.25 -14.72 4.61
C LYS A 124 -13.71 -14.29 4.56
N VAL A 125 -14.18 -13.69 5.65
CA VAL A 125 -15.55 -13.17 5.74
C VAL A 125 -15.58 -11.71 5.27
N TYR A 126 -16.55 -11.39 4.42
CA TYR A 126 -16.77 -10.04 3.89
C TYR A 126 -18.19 -9.54 4.16
N ASP A 127 -18.32 -8.25 4.45
CA ASP A 127 -19.58 -7.49 4.34
C ASP A 127 -19.76 -7.02 2.90
N ILE A 128 -20.91 -7.37 2.30
CA ILE A 128 -21.28 -7.11 0.90
C ILE A 128 -22.59 -6.32 0.79
N THR A 129 -23.00 -5.62 1.85
CA THR A 129 -24.21 -4.78 1.91
C THR A 129 -24.13 -3.55 1.03
#